data_AF-A0A3S0DR93-F1
#
_entry.id   AF-A0A3S0DR93-F1
#
_cell.length_a   1.000
_cell.length_b   1.000
_cell.length_c   1.000
_cell.angle_alpha   90.00
_cell.angle_beta   90.00
_cell.angle_gamma   90.00
#
_symmetry.space_group_name_H-M   'P 1'
#
loop_
_entity.id
_entity.type
_entity.pdbx_description
1 polymer ?
#
loop_
_entity_poly.entity_id
_entity_poly.type
_entity_poly.pdbx_seq_one_letter_code
_entity_poly.pdbx_strand_id
1 'polypeptide(L)'
;MSRATNRQRAFRQRKRIGSWSTFERRFQPIDGPDGAVYWRREQLPKDLDAHFVWTILDCDGSLYVSPGYRFVNRFDYVVCSKPWTDEDECQPDYRYD
;
A
#
# COMPACT_ATOMS: atom_id res chain seq x y z
N MET A 1 28.06 -31.20 -2.91
CA MET A 1 27.42 -30.08 -3.63
C MET A 1 25.92 -30.13 -3.31
N SER A 2 25.45 -29.27 -2.41
CA SER A 2 24.06 -29.29 -1.92
C SER A 2 23.16 -28.51 -2.88
N ARG A 3 22.09 -29.15 -3.38
CA ARG A 3 21.04 -28.48 -4.16
C ARG A 3 20.17 -27.68 -3.20
N ALA A 4 20.23 -26.36 -3.28
CA ALA A 4 19.28 -25.48 -2.61
C ALA A 4 17.90 -25.63 -3.28
N THR A 5 16.96 -26.20 -2.54
CA THR A 5 15.56 -26.35 -2.97
C THR A 5 14.92 -24.96 -2.99
N ASN A 6 14.78 -24.38 -4.18
CA ASN A 6 14.04 -23.15 -4.40
C ASN A 6 12.54 -23.42 -4.16
N ARG A 7 12.07 -23.17 -2.93
CA ARG A 7 10.63 -23.19 -2.64
C ARG A 7 10.03 -21.89 -3.15
N GLN A 8 9.69 -21.85 -4.44
CA GLN A 8 8.71 -20.89 -4.93
C GLN A 8 7.40 -21.15 -4.17
N ARG A 9 7.06 -20.27 -3.22
CA ARG A 9 5.74 -20.27 -2.60
C ARG A 9 4.74 -20.03 -3.72
N ALA A 10 3.75 -20.92 -3.86
CA ALA A 10 2.68 -20.71 -4.81
C ALA A 10 1.96 -19.40 -4.47
N PHE A 11 1.92 -18.47 -5.44
CA PHE A 11 1.21 -17.20 -5.35
C PHE A 11 -0.28 -17.48 -5.08
N ARG A 12 -0.78 -17.05 -3.91
CA ARG A 12 -2.19 -17.20 -3.54
C ARG A 12 -2.85 -15.84 -3.56
N GLN A 13 -3.64 -15.59 -4.60
CA GLN A 13 -4.46 -14.38 -4.70
C GLN A 13 -5.50 -14.38 -3.57
N ARG A 14 -5.58 -13.28 -2.83
CA ARG A 14 -6.63 -13.05 -1.84
C ARG A 14 -7.94 -12.86 -2.60
N LYS A 15 -9.01 -13.51 -2.11
CA LYS A 15 -10.36 -13.35 -2.65
C LYS A 15 -11.12 -12.17 -2.04
N ARG A 16 -10.59 -11.58 -0.97
CA ARG A 16 -11.27 -10.55 -0.18
C ARG A 16 -10.36 -9.34 -0.03
N ILE A 17 -11.01 -8.19 0.06
CA ILE A 17 -10.35 -6.94 0.41
C ILE A 17 -9.73 -7.03 1.80
N GLY A 18 -8.58 -6.39 1.99
CA GLY A 18 -7.96 -6.27 3.31
C GLY A 18 -8.65 -5.23 4.18
N SER A 19 -8.46 -5.32 5.50
CA SER A 19 -8.87 -4.27 6.45
C SER A 19 -7.74 -3.30 6.73
N TRP A 20 -8.06 -2.10 7.23
CA TRP A 20 -7.08 -1.11 7.64
C TRP A 20 -6.10 -1.65 8.69
N SER A 21 -6.59 -2.32 9.74
CA SER A 21 -5.72 -2.96 10.74
C SER A 21 -4.74 -3.99 10.15
N THR A 22 -5.13 -4.70 9.07
CA THR A 22 -4.21 -5.61 8.37
C THR A 22 -3.16 -4.82 7.59
N PHE A 23 -3.55 -3.73 6.95
CA PHE A 23 -2.65 -2.83 6.26
C PHE A 23 -1.59 -2.25 7.22
N GLU A 24 -2.01 -1.68 8.35
CA GLU A 24 -1.12 -1.09 9.36
C GLU A 24 -0.09 -2.09 9.87
N ARG A 25 -0.53 -3.30 10.22
CA ARG A 25 0.36 -4.36 10.71
C ARG A 25 1.40 -4.77 9.66
N ARG A 26 1.02 -4.77 8.38
CA ARG A 26 1.90 -5.21 7.28
C ARG A 26 2.89 -4.12 6.86
N PHE A 27 2.39 -2.90 6.61
CA PHE A 27 3.14 -1.87 5.92
C PHE A 27 3.61 -0.73 6.82
N GLN A 28 3.06 -0.60 8.03
CA GLN A 28 3.49 0.36 9.04
C GLN A 28 3.49 1.80 8.49
N PRO A 29 2.29 2.40 8.30
CA PRO A 29 2.18 3.77 7.82
C PRO A 29 2.91 4.74 8.77
N ILE A 30 3.47 5.79 8.18
CA ILE A 30 4.19 6.85 8.87
C ILE A 30 3.35 8.11 8.78
N ASP A 31 3.24 8.82 9.91
CA ASP A 31 2.54 10.10 9.95
C ASP A 31 3.21 11.14 9.05
N GLY A 32 2.38 11.90 8.36
CA GLY A 32 2.74 13.05 7.56
C GLY A 32 3.30 14.21 8.38
N PRO A 33 3.86 15.22 7.71
CA PRO A 33 4.50 16.36 8.39
C PRO A 33 3.57 17.16 9.31
N ASP A 34 2.26 17.06 9.13
CA ASP A 34 1.23 17.70 9.96
C ASP A 34 0.64 16.75 11.03
N GLY A 35 1.19 15.55 11.18
CA GLY A 35 0.73 14.54 12.14
C GLY A 35 -0.48 13.72 11.68
N ALA A 36 -0.98 13.94 10.46
CA ALA A 36 -2.00 13.10 9.86
C ALA A 36 -1.38 11.83 9.24
N VAL A 37 -2.07 10.70 9.26
CA VAL A 37 -1.57 9.45 8.64
C VAL A 37 -1.46 9.57 7.11
N TYR A 38 -2.25 10.44 6.50
CA TYR A 38 -2.22 10.67 5.06
C TYR A 38 -1.28 11.82 4.69
N TRP A 39 -0.75 11.74 3.47
CA TRP A 39 0.19 12.68 2.89
C TRP A 39 -0.43 13.30 1.65
N ARG A 40 -0.44 14.63 1.60
CA ARG A 40 -0.77 15.40 0.40
C ARG A 40 0.36 15.30 -0.61
N ARG A 41 0.02 15.48 -1.89
CA ARG A 41 0.99 15.36 -2.99
C ARG A 41 2.22 16.25 -2.80
N GLU A 42 2.03 17.45 -2.26
CA GLU A 42 3.06 18.47 -2.06
C GLU A 42 3.97 18.16 -0.87
N GLN A 43 3.53 17.30 0.05
CA GLN A 43 4.30 16.86 1.22
C GLN A 43 5.27 15.72 0.89
N LEU A 44 5.02 14.98 -0.21
CA LEU A 44 5.86 13.85 -0.59
C LEU A 44 7.25 14.30 -1.09
N PRO A 45 8.34 13.70 -0.59
CA PRO A 45 9.66 13.88 -1.18
C PRO A 45 9.66 13.55 -2.67
N LYS A 46 10.40 14.31 -3.47
CA LYS A 46 10.42 14.16 -4.94
C LYS A 46 11.08 12.86 -5.39
N ASP A 47 11.98 12.33 -4.56
CA ASP A 47 12.80 11.14 -4.76
C ASP A 47 12.29 9.94 -3.94
N LEU A 48 11.10 10.03 -3.36
CA LEU A 48 10.49 8.92 -2.63
C LEU A 48 10.23 7.74 -3.57
N ASP A 49 10.72 6.57 -3.21
CA ASP A 49 10.45 5.33 -3.94
C ASP A 49 8.96 4.98 -3.88
N ALA A 50 8.36 4.74 -5.05
CA ALA A 50 6.95 4.43 -5.21
C ALA A 50 6.51 3.19 -4.43
N HIS A 51 7.43 2.26 -4.12
CA HIS A 51 7.12 1.07 -3.32
C HIS A 51 6.77 1.38 -1.86
N PHE A 52 7.10 2.58 -1.36
CA PHE A 52 6.71 3.04 -0.03
C PHE A 52 5.43 3.87 -0.05
N VAL A 53 4.84 4.09 -1.23
CA VAL A 53 3.65 4.91 -1.41
C VAL A 53 2.45 4.04 -1.72
N TRP A 54 1.37 4.31 -1.01
CA TRP A 54 0.03 3.83 -1.31
C TRP A 54 -0.87 5.02 -1.61
N THR A 55 -1.82 4.85 -2.51
CA THR A 55 -2.81 5.88 -2.82
C THR A 55 -4.12 5.58 -2.10
N ILE A 56 -4.66 6.58 -1.40
CA ILE A 56 -6.02 6.56 -0.89
C ILE A 56 -6.97 6.90 -2.05
N LEU A 57 -7.88 5.99 -2.35
CA LEU A 57 -8.89 6.11 -3.39
C LEU A 57 -10.27 6.32 -2.76
N ASP A 58 -11.06 7.22 -3.33
CA ASP A 58 -12.49 7.36 -3.03
C ASP A 58 -13.33 6.63 -4.07
N CYS A 59 -14.01 5.57 -3.64
CA CYS A 59 -14.85 4.73 -4.48
C CYS A 59 -16.24 4.63 -3.86
N ASP A 60 -17.21 5.36 -4.43
CA ASP A 60 -18.62 5.33 -4.08
C ASP A 60 -18.89 5.51 -2.57
N GLY A 61 -18.18 6.46 -1.94
CA GLY A 61 -18.34 6.80 -0.52
C GLY A 61 -17.59 5.88 0.44
N SER A 62 -16.72 4.99 -0.07
CA SER A 62 -15.77 4.21 0.71
C SER A 62 -14.34 4.53 0.29
N LEU A 63 -13.45 4.64 1.28
CA LEU A 63 -12.03 4.86 1.04
C LEU A 63 -11.28 3.52 1.00
N TYR A 64 -10.33 3.43 0.07
CA TYR A 64 -9.47 2.26 -0.11
C TYR A 64 -8.02 2.69 -0.27
N VAL A 65 -7.06 1.81 0.06
CA VAL A 65 -5.64 2.03 -0.22
C VAL A 65 -5.10 1.01 -1.21
N SER A 66 -4.51 1.52 -2.30
CA SER A 66 -3.98 0.77 -3.43
C SER A 66 -2.48 1.06 -3.63
N PRO A 67 -1.65 0.08 -4.03
CA PRO A 67 -0.21 0.28 -4.07
C PRO A 67 0.22 1.25 -5.17
N GLY A 68 1.25 2.03 -4.89
CA GLY A 68 1.85 2.99 -5.81
C GLY A 68 1.02 4.25 -6.03
N TYR A 69 1.45 5.07 -6.99
CA TYR A 69 0.77 6.29 -7.38
C TYR A 69 -0.44 6.00 -8.29
N ARG A 70 -1.61 6.48 -7.89
CA ARG A 70 -2.82 6.54 -8.73
C ARG A 70 -3.26 7.99 -8.89
N PHE A 71 -3.80 8.31 -10.07
CA PHE A 71 -4.17 9.68 -10.44
C PHE A 71 -5.68 9.88 -10.60
N VAL A 72 -6.44 8.79 -10.75
CA VAL A 72 -7.91 8.80 -10.87
C VAL A 72 -8.50 8.44 -9.52
N ASN A 73 -9.57 9.15 -9.12
CA ASN A 73 -10.25 8.98 -7.84
C ASN A 73 -9.33 9.02 -6.62
N ARG A 74 -8.20 9.72 -6.74
CA ARG A 74 -7.25 9.91 -5.66
C ARG A 74 -7.79 10.92 -4.65
N PHE A 75 -7.86 10.51 -3.40
CA PHE A 75 -8.01 11.39 -2.26
C PHE A 75 -6.64 11.96 -1.85
N ASP A 76 -5.75 11.11 -1.32
CA ASP A 76 -4.39 11.47 -0.89
C ASP A 76 -3.47 10.23 -0.90
N TYR A 77 -2.31 10.27 -0.24
CA TYR A 77 -1.37 9.16 -0.15
C TYR A 77 -1.17 8.67 1.28
N VAL A 78 -0.64 7.45 1.42
CA VAL A 78 -0.07 6.92 2.67
C VAL A 78 1.36 6.54 2.38
N VAL A 79 2.29 7.02 3.20
CA VAL A 79 3.69 6.60 3.16
C VAL A 79 3.92 5.53 4.22
N CYS A 80 4.60 4.46 3.85
CA CYS A 80 4.86 3.30 4.70
C CYS A 80 6.35 3.16 4.99
N SER A 81 6.71 2.51 6.09
CA SER A 81 8.11 2.16 6.38
C SER A 81 8.52 0.82 5.74
N LYS A 82 7.55 0.01 5.34
CA LYS A 82 7.77 -1.26 4.62
C LYS A 82 7.24 -1.16 3.20
N PRO A 83 8.05 -1.53 2.19
CA PRO A 83 7.64 -1.42 0.80
C PRO A 83 6.57 -2.47 0.48
N TRP A 84 5.69 -2.14 -0.45
CA TRP A 84 4.87 -3.13 -1.14
C TRP A 84 5.70 -3.85 -2.22
N THR A 85 5.19 -5.00 -2.67
CA THR A 85 5.85 -5.84 -3.68
C THR A 85 4.94 -6.05 -4.89
N ASP A 86 5.47 -6.56 -5.99
CA ASP A 86 4.68 -6.97 -7.16
C ASP A 86 3.56 -7.97 -6.79
N GLU A 87 3.80 -8.78 -5.75
CA GLU A 87 2.77 -9.68 -5.22
C GLU A 87 1.62 -8.92 -4.58
N ASP A 88 1.85 -7.76 -3.98
CA ASP A 88 0.82 -6.92 -3.37
C ASP A 88 0.03 -6.13 -4.41
N GLU A 89 0.65 -5.71 -5.51
CA GLU A 89 -0.04 -5.04 -6.62
C GLU A 89 -1.08 -5.94 -7.31
N CYS A 90 -0.82 -7.24 -7.35
CA CYS A 90 -1.76 -8.23 -7.90
C CYS A 90 -2.92 -8.61 -6.95
N GLN A 91 -3.04 -7.96 -5.80
CA GLN A 91 -3.99 -8.33 -4.75
C GLN A 91 -5.12 -7.31 -4.66
N PRO A 92 -6.28 -7.69 -4.10
CA PRO A 92 -7.27 -6.71 -3.67
C PRO A 92 -6.66 -5.67 -2.72
N ASP A 93 -7.15 -4.44 -2.84
CA ASP A 93 -6.81 -3.28 -2.01
C ASP A 93 -7.15 -3.53 -0.51
N TYR A 94 -6.95 -2.51 0.31
CA TYR A 94 -7.41 -2.49 1.70
C TYR A 94 -8.46 -1.40 1.88
N ARG A 95 -9.49 -1.68 2.67
CA ARG A 95 -10.42 -0.65 3.12
C ARG A 95 -9.72 0.29 4.10
N TYR A 96 -9.94 1.59 3.94
CA TYR A 96 -9.48 2.65 4.83
C TYR A 96 -10.67 3.07 5.69
N ASP A 97 -10.70 2.60 6.94
CA ASP A 97 -11.79 2.77 7.91
C ASP A 97 -11.30 2.96 9.35
#